data_AF-A0A328SWN9-F1
#
_entry.id   AF-A0A328SWN9-F1
#
_cell.length_a   1.000
_cell.length_b   1.000
_cell.length_c   1.000
_cell.angle_alpha   90.00
_cell.angle_beta   90.00
_cell.angle_gamma   90.00
#
_symmetry.space_group_name_H-M   'P 1'
#
loop_
_entity.id
_entity.type
_entity.pdbx_description
1 polymer ?
#
loop_
_entity_poly.entity_id
_entity_poly.type
_entity_poly.pdbx_seq_one_letter_code
_entity_poly.pdbx_strand_id
1 'polypeptide(L)' 'MGIEMKHALATQKDNIVRVSVPAEILFDFKKFAGIQKDILGRLGCAACTSGHDIRWDITRNFVVDIKGQIHESAPRGW' A
#
# COMPACT_ATOMS: atom_id res chain seq x y z
N MET A 1 -10.35 26.70 -33.01
CA MET A 1 -9.47 25.57 -33.35
C MET A 1 -9.60 24.55 -32.22
N GLY A 2 -10.49 23.57 -32.37
CA GLY A 2 -10.83 22.61 -31.32
C GLY A 2 -9.95 21.36 -31.43
N ILE A 3 -9.40 20.91 -30.30
CA ILE A 3 -8.65 19.66 -30.25
C ILE A 3 -9.68 18.53 -30.18
N GLU A 4 -9.71 17.71 -31.24
CA GLU A 4 -10.54 16.51 -31.29
C GLU A 4 -9.93 15.45 -30.37
N MET A 5 -10.62 15.08 -29.28
CA MET A 5 -10.19 13.97 -28.41
C MET A 5 -10.52 12.64 -29.07
N LYS A 6 -9.59 12.13 -29.89
CA LYS A 6 -9.74 10.88 -30.68
C LYS A 6 -9.62 9.59 -29.86
N HIS A 7 -9.33 9.70 -28.57
CA HIS A 7 -9.18 8.56 -27.68
C HIS A 7 -10.08 8.80 -26.49
N ALA A 8 -11.17 8.04 -26.39
CA ALA A 8 -11.85 7.89 -25.11
C ALA A 8 -10.76 7.48 -24.11
N LEU A 9 -10.67 8.18 -22.97
CA LEU A 9 -9.86 7.74 -21.84
C LEU A 9 -10.32 6.32 -21.54
N ALA A 10 -9.57 5.33 -22.01
CA ALA A 10 -9.87 3.94 -21.76
C ALA A 10 -10.08 3.84 -20.26
N THR A 11 -11.19 3.26 -19.81
CA THR A 11 -11.39 2.94 -18.39
C THR A 11 -10.15 2.17 -17.98
N GLN A 12 -9.23 2.84 -17.28
CA GLN A 12 -7.99 2.23 -16.85
C GLN A 12 -8.45 1.12 -15.93
N LYS A 13 -8.29 -0.13 -16.36
CA LYS A 13 -8.57 -1.31 -15.56
C LYS A 13 -7.95 -1.03 -14.19
N ASP A 14 -8.76 -1.01 -13.14
CA ASP A 14 -8.36 -0.56 -11.81
C ASP A 14 -7.16 -1.39 -11.33
N ASN A 15 -5.95 -0.95 -11.65
CA ASN A 15 -4.70 -1.58 -11.23
C ASN A 15 -4.39 -1.12 -9.80
N ILE A 16 -5.40 -1.25 -8.94
CA ILE A 16 -5.32 -0.89 -7.53
C ILE A 16 -4.54 -1.99 -6.83
N VAL A 17 -3.44 -1.59 -6.22
CA VAL A 17 -2.62 -2.45 -5.37
C VAL A 17 -2.83 -2.00 -3.94
N ARG A 18 -3.45 -2.85 -3.12
CA ARG A 18 -3.60 -2.58 -1.69
C ARG A 18 -2.49 -3.25 -0.91
N VAL A 19 -1.85 -2.49 -0.04
CA VAL A 19 -0.77 -2.96 0.82
C VAL A 19 -1.11 -2.63 2.26
N SER A 20 -1.37 -3.67 3.05
CA SER A 20 -1.65 -3.53 4.48
C SER A 20 -0.36 -3.71 5.27
N VAL A 21 0.04 -2.70 6.05
CA VAL A 21 1.32 -2.70 6.79
C VAL A 21 1.18 -2.12 8.19
N PRO A 22 2.03 -2.52 9.15
CA PRO A 22 2.15 -1.82 10.43
C PRO A 22 2.57 -0.36 10.24
N ALA A 23 2.09 0.52 11.11
CA ALA A 23 2.42 1.95 11.08
C ALA A 23 3.93 2.21 11.11
N GLU A 24 4.69 1.40 11.87
CA GLU A 24 6.15 1.48 11.97
C GLU A 24 6.88 1.35 10.62
N ILE A 25 6.26 0.70 9.63
CA ILE A 25 6.85 0.59 8.30
C ILE A 25 6.66 1.89 7.53
N LEU A 26 5.47 2.50 7.58
CA LEU A 26 5.19 3.75 6.86
C LEU A 26 5.94 4.94 7.48
N PHE A 27 6.19 4.92 8.78
CA PHE A 27 6.91 5.98 9.49
C PHE A 27 8.44 5.81 9.47
N ASP A 28 8.96 4.76 8.83
CA ASP A 28 10.39 4.54 8.60
C ASP A 28 10.68 4.54 7.10
N PHE A 29 11.30 5.62 6.60
CA PHE A 29 11.58 5.79 5.18
C PHE A 29 12.39 4.64 4.58
N LYS A 30 13.36 4.09 5.32
CA LYS A 30 14.24 3.03 4.82
C LYS A 30 13.47 1.73 4.67
N LYS A 31 12.64 1.39 5.67
CA LYS A 31 11.75 0.20 5.61
C LYS A 31 10.72 0.35 4.50
N PHE A 32 10.05 1.49 4.43
CA PHE A 32 9.06 1.78 3.39
C PHE A 32 9.65 1.68 1.99
N ALA A 33 10.76 2.37 1.72
CA ALA A 33 11.39 2.39 0.40
C ALA A 33 11.85 1.00 -0.05
N GLY A 34 12.38 0.18 0.87
CA GLY A 34 12.76 -1.20 0.58
C GLY A 34 11.56 -2.07 0.18
N ILE A 35 10.49 -2.01 0.96
CA ILE A 35 9.26 -2.78 0.70
C ILE A 35 8.59 -2.30 -0.59
N GLN A 36 8.52 -0.98 -0.82
CA GLN A 36 8.00 -0.43 -2.06
C GLN A 36 8.77 -0.94 -3.26
N LYS A 37 10.11 -0.90 -3.23
CA LYS A 37 10.96 -1.42 -4.31
C LYS A 37 10.66 -2.90 -4.61
N ASP A 38 10.52 -3.72 -3.57
CA ASP A 38 10.23 -5.15 -3.73
C ASP A 38 8.84 -5.41 -4.32
N ILE A 39 7.83 -4.65 -3.88
CA ILE A 39 6.48 -4.71 -4.46
C ILE A 39 6.51 -4.29 -5.93
N LEU A 40 7.15 -3.16 -6.25
CA LEU A 40 7.27 -2.68 -7.63
C LEU A 40 8.05 -3.66 -8.52
N GLY A 41 9.04 -4.35 -7.97
CA GLY A 41 9.75 -5.44 -8.66
C GLY A 41 8.83 -6.59 -9.06
N ARG A 42 7.88 -6.95 -8.19
CA ARG A 42 6.83 -7.95 -8.48
C ARG A 42 5.81 -7.44 -9.51
N LEU A 43 5.59 -6.13 -9.56
CA LEU A 43 4.70 -5.48 -10.53
C LEU A 43 5.37 -5.25 -11.90
N GLY A 44 6.68 -5.47 -12.01
CA GLY A 44 7.43 -5.55 -13.27
C GLY A 44 8.59 -4.57 -13.40
N CYS A 45 8.60 -3.46 -12.65
CA CYS A 45 9.70 -2.50 -12.64
C CYS A 45 9.95 -2.01 -11.21
N ALA A 46 11.09 -2.39 -10.62
CA ALA A 46 11.42 -2.03 -9.23
C ALA A 46 11.57 -0.52 -8.94
N ALA A 47 11.64 0.31 -9.99
CA ALA A 47 11.83 1.76 -9.89
C ALA A 47 10.64 2.58 -10.40
N CYS A 48 9.58 1.94 -10.91
CA CYS A 48 8.47 2.63 -11.56
C CYS A 48 7.19 2.51 -10.73
N THR A 49 6.55 3.63 -10.41
CA THR A 49 5.20 3.65 -9.80
C THR A 49 4.10 3.89 -10.83
N SER A 50 4.46 4.27 -12.06
CA SER A 50 3.52 4.57 -13.13
C SER A 50 2.65 3.36 -13.48
N GLY A 51 1.36 3.61 -13.75
CA GLY A 51 0.41 2.56 -14.14
C GLY A 51 -0.26 1.79 -12.98
N HIS A 52 0.10 2.10 -11.73
CA HIS A 52 -0.48 1.49 -10.52
C HIS A 52 -1.09 2.54 -9.58
N ASP A 53 -2.26 2.24 -9.03
CA ASP A 53 -2.83 2.99 -7.88
C ASP A 53 -2.50 2.21 -6.61
N ILE A 54 -1.37 2.54 -5.96
CA ILE A 54 -0.88 1.82 -4.79
C ILE A 54 -1.43 2.50 -3.52
N ARG A 55 -2.28 1.79 -2.79
CA ARG A 55 -2.91 2.25 -1.56
C ARG A 55 -2.30 1.55 -0.35
N TRP A 56 -1.75 2.33 0.55
CA TRP A 56 -1.11 1.84 1.77
C TRP A 56 -2.07 2.02 2.95
N ASP A 57 -2.47 0.90 3.55
CA ASP A 57 -3.42 0.85 4.66
C ASP A 57 -2.67 0.44 5.94
N ILE A 58 -2.79 1.22 7.02
CA ILE A 58 -2.18 0.88 8.32
C ILE A 58 -2.98 -0.22 9.00
N THR A 59 -2.34 -1.34 9.32
CA THR A 59 -2.94 -2.43 10.11
C THR A 59 -2.83 -2.15 11.61
N ARG A 60 -3.97 -2.23 12.30
CA ARG A 60 -4.03 -2.34 13.75
C ARG A 60 -4.27 -3.79 14.13
N ASN A 61 -3.54 -4.27 15.12
CA ASN A 61 -3.65 -5.64 15.59
C ASN A 61 -4.35 -5.63 16.95
N PHE A 62 -5.35 -6.49 17.12
CA PHE A 62 -6.05 -6.68 18.38
C PHE A 62 -5.89 -8.13 18.83
N VAL A 63 -5.62 -8.32 20.12
CA VAL A 63 -5.49 -9.63 20.76
C VAL A 63 -6.62 -9.75 21.77
N VAL A 64 -7.32 -10.88 21.76
CA VAL A 64 -8.42 -11.17 22.68
C VAL A 64 -7.95 -12.22 23.69
N ASP A 65 -8.10 -11.93 24.97
CA ASP A 65 -7.74 -12.87 26.04
C ASP A 65 -8.86 -13.87 26.37
N ILE A 66 -8.58 -14.82 27.26
CA ILE A 66 -9.54 -15.86 27.68
C ILE A 66 -10.74 -15.29 28.47
N LYS A 67 -10.63 -14.06 28.98
CA LYS A 67 -11.72 -13.34 29.64
C LYS A 67 -12.53 -12.50 28.64
N GLY A 68 -12.18 -12.54 27.36
CA GLY A 68 -12.83 -11.77 26.30
C GLY A 68 -12.41 -10.30 26.25
N GLN A 69 -11.34 -9.91 26.94
CA GLN A 69 -10.86 -8.52 26.89
C GLN A 69 -10.01 -8.31 25.62
N ILE A 70 -10.23 -7.16 24.97
CA ILE A 70 -9.57 -6.77 23.73
C ILE A 70 -8.39 -5.86 24.08
N HIS A 71 -7.20 -6.25 23.62
CA HIS A 71 -5.96 -5.49 23.78
C HIS A 71 -5.46 -5.10 22.39
N GLU A 72 -5.27 -3.81 22.13
CA GLU A 72 -4.55 -3.39 20.92
C GLU A 72 -3.10 -3.81 21.09
N SER A 73 -2.65 -4.80 20.30
CA SER A 73 -1.23 -5.14 20.28
C SER A 73 -0.52 -4.06 19.50
N ALA A 74 0.16 -3.16 20.21
CA ALA A 74 1.17 -2.32 19.60
C ALA A 74 2.15 -3.26 18.85
N PRO A 75 2.54 -2.92 17.61
CA PRO A 75 3.63 -3.65 16.98
C PRO A 75 4.85 -3.61 17.93
N ARG A 76 5.50 -4.77 18.10
CA ARG A 76 6.50 -4.96 19.16
C ARG A 76 7.71 -4.06 18.90
N GLY A 77 7.78 -2.92 19.59
CA GLY A 77 8.99 -2.12 19.65
C GLY A 77 8.77 -0.71 20.18
N TRP A 78 8.85 -0.54 21.50
CA TRP A 78 9.61 0.50 22.22
C TRP A 78 10.01 -0.05 23.59
#